data_AF-A0A6B3HTN3-F1
#
_entry.id   AF-A0A6B3HTN3-F1
#
_cell.length_a   1.000
_cell.length_b   1.000
_cell.length_c   1.000
_cell.angle_alpha   90.00
_cell.angle_beta   90.00
_cell.angle_gamma   90.00
#
_symmetry.space_group_name_H-M   'P 1'
#
loop_
_entity.id
_entity.type
_entity.pdbx_description
1 polymer ?
#
loop_
_entity_poly.entity_id
_entity_poly.type
_entity_poly.pdbx_seq_one_letter_code
_entity_poly.pdbx_strand_id
1 'polypeptide(L)'
;TVNWIATALRILLCDPALRSSLSGGHLSVDDALDLVLWRFPPTQNFPARYATRDMRFGGQDIRAGDMLILGLAAANADPEVLP
;
A
#
# COMPACT_ATOMS: atom_id res chain seq x y z
N THR A 1 3.83 1.56 -13.05
CA THR A 1 4.88 0.55 -13.28
C THR A 1 6.29 1.03 -12.92
N VAL A 2 6.80 2.12 -13.52
CA VAL A 2 8.17 2.63 -13.24
C VAL A 2 8.42 2.91 -11.76
N ASN A 3 7.47 3.54 -11.06
CA ASN A 3 7.59 3.83 -9.62
C ASN A 3 7.82 2.58 -8.76
N TRP A 4 7.15 1.48 -9.12
CA TRP A 4 7.22 0.24 -8.36
C TRP A 4 8.60 -0.44 -8.52
N ILE A 5 9.09 -0.51 -9.76
CA ILE A 5 10.41 -1.06 -10.08
C ILE A 5 11.52 -0.21 -9.41
N ALA A 6 11.42 1.13 -9.49
CA ALA A 6 12.40 2.02 -8.89
C ALA A 6 12.42 1.89 -7.36
N THR A 7 11.27 1.74 -6.72
CA THR A 7 11.17 1.59 -5.26
C THR A 7 11.72 0.22 -4.82
N ALA A 8 11.43 -0.85 -5.56
CA ALA A 8 12.00 -2.17 -5.30
C ALA A 8 13.53 -2.15 -5.42
N LEU A 9 14.09 -1.59 -6.50
CA LEU A 9 15.53 -1.46 -6.68
C LEU A 9 16.18 -0.62 -5.56
N ARG A 10 15.54 0.49 -5.15
CA ARG A 10 16.04 1.32 -4.04
C ARG A 10 16.13 0.52 -2.73
N ILE A 11 15.10 -0.25 -2.40
CA ILE A 11 15.07 -1.04 -1.17
C ILE A 11 16.15 -2.14 -1.21
N LEU A 12 16.26 -2.86 -2.34
CA LEU A 12 17.29 -3.90 -2.54
C LEU A 12 18.72 -3.35 -2.45
N LEU A 13 18.95 -2.14 -2.95
CA LEU A 13 20.29 -1.56 -3.02
C LEU A 13 20.69 -0.78 -1.77
N CYS A 14 19.73 -0.24 -1.01
CA CYS A 14 20.00 0.66 0.10
C CYS A 14 19.67 0.09 1.49
N ASP A 15 18.94 -1.03 1.61
CA ASP A 15 18.65 -1.67 2.90
C ASP A 15 19.60 -2.85 3.15
N PRO A 16 20.58 -2.72 4.08
CA PRO A 16 21.57 -3.76 4.35
C PRO A 16 20.95 -5.05 4.91
N ALA A 17 19.83 -4.95 5.65
CA ALA A 17 19.16 -6.10 6.27
C ALA A 17 18.40 -6.94 5.23
N LEU A 18 17.82 -6.27 4.23
CA LEU A 18 17.16 -6.98 3.12
C LEU A 18 18.19 -7.60 2.16
N ARG A 19 19.29 -6.88 1.91
CA ARG A 19 20.39 -7.34 1.03
C ARG A 19 21.08 -8.60 1.55
N SER A 20 21.27 -8.71 2.87
CA SER A 20 21.80 -9.92 3.51
C SER A 20 20.80 -11.08 3.50
N SER A 21 19.52 -10.81 3.74
CA SER A 21 18.44 -11.83 3.72
C SER A 21 18.23 -12.44 2.33
N LEU A 22 18.31 -11.63 1.27
CA LEU A 22 18.24 -12.09 -0.12
C LEU A 22 19.48 -12.88 -0.56
N SER A 23 20.67 -12.41 -0.16
CA SER A 23 21.93 -13.12 -0.49
C SER A 23 22.07 -14.43 0.30
N GLY A 24 21.40 -14.53 1.46
CA GLY A 24 21.31 -15.73 2.30
C GLY A 24 20.17 -16.69 1.95
N GLY A 25 19.30 -16.36 0.99
CA GLY A 25 18.17 -17.20 0.57
C GLY A 25 16.96 -17.23 1.52
N HIS A 26 16.91 -16.33 2.51
CA HIS A 26 15.84 -16.25 3.52
C HIS A 26 14.64 -15.38 3.09
N LEU A 27 14.76 -14.63 2.00
CA LEU A 27 13.69 -13.81 1.44
C LEU A 27 13.72 -13.97 -0.08
N SER A 28 12.59 -14.31 -0.71
CA SER A 28 12.51 -14.37 -2.16
C SER A 28 12.34 -12.97 -2.77
N VAL A 29 12.61 -12.84 -4.08
CA VAL A 29 12.37 -11.60 -4.81
C VAL A 29 10.87 -11.25 -4.81
N ASP A 30 10.00 -12.26 -4.86
CA ASP A 30 8.55 -12.07 -4.82
C ASP A 30 8.10 -11.51 -3.45
N ASP A 31 8.62 -12.05 -2.34
CA ASP A 31 8.32 -11.51 -0.99
C ASP A 31 8.76 -10.04 -0.86
N ALA A 32 9.91 -9.69 -1.42
CA ALA A 32 10.40 -8.32 -1.43
C ALA A 32 9.51 -7.40 -2.27
N LEU A 33 9.01 -7.88 -3.41
CA LEU A 33 8.10 -7.13 -4.29
C LEU A 33 6.73 -6.89 -3.63
N ASP A 34 6.20 -7.89 -2.93
CA ASP A 34 4.95 -7.77 -2.16
C ASP A 34 5.09 -6.78 -1.00
N LEU A 35 6.20 -6.84 -0.26
CA LEU A 35 6.54 -5.84 0.76
C LEU A 35 6.58 -4.41 0.19
N VAL A 36 7.12 -4.23 -1.01
CA VAL A 36 7.17 -2.92 -1.67
C VAL A 36 5.77 -2.45 -2.06
N LEU A 37 4.93 -3.33 -2.61
CA LEU A 37 3.53 -2.99 -2.95
C LEU A 37 2.75 -2.56 -1.71
N TRP A 38 2.92 -3.30 -0.61
CA TRP A 38 2.23 -3.03 0.64
C TRP A 38 2.69 -1.71 1.25
N ARG A 39 4.00 -1.50 1.36
CA ARG A 39 4.57 -0.36 2.10
C ARG A 39 4.62 0.93 1.28
N PHE A 40 4.70 0.82 -0.05
CA PHE A 40 4.82 1.94 -0.98
C PHE A 40 3.93 1.75 -2.21
N PRO A 41 2.60 1.71 -2.04
CA PRO A 41 1.70 1.52 -3.17
C PRO A 41 1.88 2.67 -4.18
N PRO A 42 1.91 2.39 -5.49
CA PRO A 42 2.04 3.42 -6.52
C PRO A 42 0.93 4.48 -6.48
N THR A 43 -0.22 4.13 -5.91
CA THR A 43 -1.34 5.04 -5.65
C THR A 43 -1.64 5.03 -4.17
N GLN A 44 -1.24 6.09 -3.48
CA GLN A 44 -1.45 6.21 -2.02
C GLN A 44 -2.89 6.55 -1.66
N ASN A 45 -3.50 7.44 -2.46
CA ASN A 45 -4.87 7.89 -2.32
C ASN A 45 -5.59 7.63 -3.65
N PHE A 46 -6.66 6.85 -3.63
CA PHE A 46 -7.46 6.55 -4.81
C PHE A 46 -8.74 7.41 -4.79
N PRO A 47 -8.79 8.52 -5.54
CA PRO A 47 -9.96 9.38 -5.60
C PRO A 47 -11.06 8.79 -6.49
N ALA A 48 -12.20 9.50 -6.57
CA ALA A 48 -13.30 9.25 -7.49
C ALA A 48 -14.14 7.99 -7.20
N ARG A 49 -14.37 7.69 -5.92
CA ARG A 49 -15.57 6.93 -5.52
C ARG A 49 -16.64 7.93 -5.12
N TYR A 50 -17.85 7.74 -5.63
CA TYR A 50 -18.98 8.60 -5.30
C TYR A 50 -20.05 7.74 -4.64
N ALA A 51 -20.61 8.23 -3.54
CA ALA A 51 -21.71 7.54 -2.89
C ALA A 51 -22.95 7.56 -3.80
N THR A 52 -23.47 6.39 -4.14
CA THR A 52 -24.68 6.27 -5.00
C THR A 52 -25.98 6.42 -4.21
N ARG A 53 -25.90 6.35 -2.89
CA ARG A 53 -27.00 6.52 -1.94
C ARG A 53 -26.46 6.96 -0.58
N ASP A 54 -27.35 7.53 0.23
CA ASP A 54 -27.05 7.81 1.63
C ASP A 54 -26.67 6.51 2.37
N MET A 55 -25.59 6.57 3.16
CA MET A 55 -25.08 5.44 3.91
C MET A 55 -24.27 5.88 5.14
N ARG A 56 -24.10 4.96 6.08
CA ARG A 56 -23.17 5.12 7.19
C ARG A 56 -21.97 4.19 7.00
N PHE A 57 -20.76 4.75 7.03
CA PHE A 57 -19.51 4.03 6.79
C PHE A 57 -18.41 4.58 7.69
N GLY A 58 -17.61 3.70 8.32
CA GLY A 58 -16.55 4.13 9.25
C GLY A 58 -17.06 5.00 10.41
N GLY A 59 -18.31 4.78 10.84
CA GLY A 59 -18.97 5.60 11.86
C GLY A 59 -19.48 6.97 11.39
N GLN A 60 -19.23 7.36 10.13
CA GLN A 60 -19.64 8.64 9.53
C GLN A 60 -20.85 8.48 8.62
N ASP A 61 -21.74 9.48 8.59
CA ASP A 61 -22.84 9.56 7.63
C ASP A 61 -22.35 10.20 6.33
N ILE A 62 -22.61 9.54 5.21
CA ILE A 62 -22.21 9.94 3.86
C ILE A 62 -23.47 10.11 3.02
N ARG A 63 -23.57 11.21 2.28
CA ARG A 63 -24.72 11.52 1.41
C ARG A 63 -24.48 11.04 -0.02
N ALA A 64 -25.57 10.75 -0.72
CA ALA A 64 -25.51 10.48 -2.15
C ALA A 64 -24.85 11.65 -2.89
N GLY A 65 -23.87 11.36 -3.75
CA GLY A 65 -23.08 12.34 -4.50
C GLY A 65 -21.76 12.75 -3.83
N ASP A 66 -21.55 12.44 -2.55
CA ASP A 66 -20.29 12.74 -1.87
C ASP A 66 -19.12 11.96 -2.50
N MET A 67 -18.00 12.65 -2.70
CA MET A 67 -16.76 12.04 -3.17
C MET A 67 -15.95 11.49 -2.01
N LEU A 68 -15.55 10.24 -2.15
CA LEU A 68 -14.70 9.50 -1.23
C LEU A 68 -13.31 9.32 -1.84
N ILE A 69 -12.29 9.54 -1.00
CA ILE A 69 -10.90 9.24 -1.31
C ILE A 69 -10.49 8.05 -0.45
N LEU A 70 -10.05 6.97 -1.09
CA LEU A 70 -9.60 5.78 -0.38
C LEU A 70 -8.10 5.88 -0.11
N GLY A 71 -7.71 6.00 1.16
CA GLY A 71 -6.31 6.05 1.58
C GLY A 71 -5.69 4.66 1.67
N LEU A 72 -5.24 4.12 0.54
CA LEU A 72 -4.61 2.79 0.46
C LEU A 72 -3.33 2.71 1.31
N ALA A 73 -2.50 3.76 1.29
CA ALA A 73 -1.29 3.79 2.11
C ALA A 73 -1.62 3.79 3.62
N ALA A 74 -2.68 4.48 4.02
CA ALA A 74 -3.13 4.49 5.42
C ALA A 74 -3.69 3.11 5.82
N ALA A 75 -4.47 2.47 4.96
CA ALA A 75 -4.99 1.13 5.18
C ALA A 75 -3.87 0.08 5.31
N ASN A 76 -2.82 0.17 4.48
CA ASN A 76 -1.68 -0.75 4.55
C ASN A 76 -0.81 -0.52 5.81
N ALA A 77 -0.89 0.64 6.44
CA ALA A 77 -0.18 0.95 7.68
C ALA A 77 -1.00 0.63 8.94
N ASP A 78 -2.21 0.08 8.79
CA ASP A 78 -3.10 -0.23 9.90
C ASP A 78 -2.51 -1.35 10.79
N PRO A 79 -2.23 -1.07 12.08
CA PRO A 79 -1.64 -2.05 13.00
C PRO A 79 -2.54 -3.25 13.26
N GLU A 80 -3.84 -3.17 13.02
CA GLU A 80 -4.77 -4.30 13.18
C GLU A 80 -4.75 -5.27 11.98
N VAL A 81 -4.22 -4.82 10.84
CA VAL A 81 -4.18 -5.58 9.57
C VAL A 81 -2.75 -6.02 9.22
N LEU A 82 -1.72 -5.36 9.77
CA LEU A 82 -0.33 -5.77 9.58
C LEU A 82 -0.12 -7.23 10.04
N PRO A 83 0.52 -8.08 9.22
CA PRO A 83 0.83 -9.47 9.58
C PRO A 83 1.87 -9.57 10.71
#